data_AF-A0A3P1S2K6-F1
#
_entry.id   AF-A0A3P1S2K6-F1
#
_cell.length_a   1.000
_cell.length_b   1.000
_cell.length_c   1.000
_cell.angle_alpha   90.00
_cell.angle_beta   90.00
_cell.angle_gamma   90.00
#
_symmetry.space_group_name_H-M   'P 1'
#
loop_
_entity.id
_entity.type
_entity.pdbx_description
1 polymer ?
#
loop_
_entity_poly.entity_id
_entity_poly.type
_entity_poly.pdbx_seq_one_letter_code
_entity_poly.pdbx_strand_id
1 'polypeptide(L)'
;MKFVFKPSPNYRDKKSTQSIIFELTLGLLVIYAFGLYNSFKLGSQYGINAIVLLIVSVVVSFLSEFAYAKLRKLDPIQFFKTSFPWVTPLILVLMVPVNTSAYAVGASTFIGVVFAKLVFGGFGQNIFNPAGVGRALVFSSFSSAVVTDLVTSATPTASFASAGWIMQADLFETFIAQFGGLTNMFLGNYPGTLGETSALLIMLVGIVLIIRNVIDYRIPLVYLGTIFASATVIALVRNTGMYYPLFHILTGGAMFGAFFMLTDPVTNPTSITGRILFAMGSGFITVLIRVLANLPEGVLFSILIMNMLTPAIDRALEGNQIKKLKTNMMAVISLAVIGLVTIGFSSTTLEAKEIKIAGGTTDTSSLSFSETMKVMDDYAKYDAKIVRVEGNTYTVEAKGYGLLEGDASHFDYVKNVFEIVIEDQKVVSVKFVTFGDTPGIGDKVDDTYLSIYEGLSLEDEVDALSSATFTSKSVVAAVSLALQEAGK
;
A
#
# COMPACT_ATOMS: atom_id res chain seq x y z
N MET A 1 60.10 14.47 -27.65
CA MET A 1 58.73 14.86 -27.23
C MET A 1 58.23 13.85 -26.22
N LYS A 2 57.82 14.29 -25.02
CA LYS A 2 57.22 13.40 -24.01
C LYS A 2 55.72 13.41 -24.26
N PHE A 3 55.18 12.36 -24.87
CA PHE A 3 53.73 12.25 -25.10
C PHE A 3 53.04 12.17 -23.73
N VAL A 4 52.27 13.21 -23.38
CA VAL A 4 51.44 13.20 -22.19
C VAL A 4 50.17 12.44 -22.54
N PHE A 5 50.16 11.15 -22.23
CA PHE A 5 48.97 10.31 -22.34
C PHE A 5 48.01 10.72 -21.22
N LYS A 6 47.03 11.58 -21.51
CA LYS A 6 45.90 11.82 -20.60
C LYS A 6 44.91 10.68 -20.86
N PRO A 7 44.76 9.69 -19.95
CA PRO A 7 43.71 8.69 -20.12
C PRO A 7 42.35 9.37 -20.25
N SER A 8 41.46 8.77 -21.03
CA SER A 8 40.09 9.27 -21.22
C SER A 8 39.39 9.47 -19.87
N PRO A 9 38.49 10.47 -19.74
CA PRO A 9 37.93 10.91 -18.45
C PRO A 9 37.33 9.81 -17.55
N ASN A 10 36.93 8.68 -18.14
CA ASN A 10 36.32 7.53 -17.46
C ASN A 10 37.19 6.89 -16.36
N TYR A 11 38.51 7.11 -16.35
CA TYR A 11 39.39 6.58 -15.29
C TYR A 11 39.41 7.43 -14.01
N ARG A 12 38.74 8.59 -13.97
CA ARG A 12 38.77 9.49 -12.80
C ARG A 12 37.77 9.12 -11.70
N ASP A 13 36.68 8.42 -12.04
CA ASP A 13 35.67 8.06 -11.06
C ASP A 13 35.89 6.63 -10.56
N LYS A 14 35.94 6.47 -9.23
CA LYS A 14 36.22 5.19 -8.58
C LYS A 14 34.96 4.33 -8.39
N LYS A 15 33.77 4.89 -8.65
CA LYS A 15 32.51 4.20 -8.40
C LYS A 15 32.07 3.37 -9.58
N SER A 16 32.05 2.05 -9.38
CA SER A 16 31.42 1.12 -10.31
C SER A 16 29.93 0.97 -10.00
N THR A 17 29.14 0.58 -11.01
CA THR A 17 27.73 0.20 -10.84
C THR A 17 27.57 -0.88 -9.77
N GLN A 18 28.51 -1.83 -9.69
CA GLN A 18 28.51 -2.86 -8.66
C GLN A 18 28.64 -2.27 -7.24
N SER A 19 29.50 -1.27 -7.04
CA SER A 19 29.64 -0.58 -5.75
C SER A 19 28.36 0.16 -5.39
N ILE A 20 27.76 0.88 -6.34
CA ILE A 20 26.52 1.64 -6.14
C ILE A 20 25.37 0.70 -5.74
N ILE A 21 25.18 -0.40 -6.48
CA ILE A 21 24.14 -1.37 -6.19
C ILE A 21 24.40 -2.13 -4.89
N PHE A 22 25.66 -2.40 -4.55
CA PHE A 22 26.01 -3.01 -3.27
C PHE A 22 25.65 -2.11 -2.09
N GLU A 23 25.99 -0.82 -2.16
CA GLU A 23 25.64 0.17 -1.13
C GLU A 23 24.12 0.35 -1.00
N LEU A 24 23.40 0.39 -2.12
CA LEU A 24 21.93 0.39 -2.13
C LEU A 24 21.36 -0.87 -1.47
N THR A 25 21.90 -2.05 -1.83
CA THR A 25 21.49 -3.33 -1.25
C THR A 25 21.69 -3.35 0.26
N LEU A 26 22.83 -2.83 0.75
CA LEU A 26 23.09 -2.72 2.18
C LEU A 26 22.06 -1.82 2.87
N GLY A 27 21.73 -0.67 2.28
CA GLY A 27 20.68 0.21 2.79
C GLY A 27 19.31 -0.48 2.87
N LEU A 28 18.92 -1.21 1.82
CA LEU A 28 17.68 -1.99 1.80
C LEU A 28 17.67 -3.11 2.83
N LEU A 29 18.81 -3.79 3.05
CA LEU A 29 18.93 -4.83 4.07
C LEU A 29 18.78 -4.28 5.49
N VAL A 30 19.26 -3.07 5.77
CA VAL A 30 19.05 -2.40 7.06
C VAL A 30 17.55 -2.15 7.30
N ILE A 31 16.83 -1.67 6.29
CA ILE A 31 15.39 -1.45 6.37
C ILE A 31 14.65 -2.79 6.54
N TYR A 32 15.06 -3.81 5.78
CA TYR A 32 14.49 -5.15 5.88
C TYR A 32 14.72 -5.77 7.26
N ALA A 33 15.90 -5.62 7.86
CA ALA A 33 16.19 -6.13 9.19
C ALA A 33 15.30 -5.49 10.26
N PHE A 34 15.00 -4.19 10.14
CA PHE A 34 14.06 -3.51 11.01
C PHE A 34 12.61 -3.95 10.77
N GLY A 35 12.18 -4.08 9.51
CA GLY A 35 10.86 -4.63 9.16
C GLY A 35 10.66 -6.05 9.68
N LEU A 36 11.72 -6.87 9.64
CA LEU A 36 11.76 -8.21 10.21
C LEU A 36 11.66 -8.18 11.73
N TYR A 37 12.42 -7.31 12.41
CA TYR A 37 12.29 -7.10 13.86
C TYR A 37 10.84 -6.74 14.26
N ASN A 38 10.21 -5.81 13.55
CA ASN A 38 8.81 -5.45 13.78
C ASN A 38 7.85 -6.60 13.50
N SER A 39 8.13 -7.41 12.47
CA SER A 39 7.32 -8.59 12.15
C SER A 39 7.40 -9.64 13.27
N PHE A 40 8.58 -9.90 13.82
CA PHE A 40 8.74 -10.80 14.97
C PHE A 40 8.08 -10.27 16.24
N LYS A 41 8.05 -8.93 16.42
CA LYS A 41 7.32 -8.29 17.52
C LYS A 41 5.81 -8.50 17.43
N LEU A 42 5.25 -8.53 16.21
CA LEU A 42 3.84 -8.86 15.97
C LEU A 42 3.55 -10.35 16.19
N GLY A 43 4.52 -11.22 15.92
CA GLY A 43 4.45 -12.64 16.23
C GLY A 43 5.48 -13.46 15.44
N SER A 44 5.85 -14.63 15.97
CA SER A 44 6.85 -15.50 15.33
C SER A 44 6.45 -15.91 13.91
N GLN A 45 5.15 -16.18 13.69
CA GLN A 45 4.63 -16.56 12.37
C GLN A 45 4.83 -15.46 11.32
N TYR A 46 4.62 -14.19 11.69
CA TYR A 46 4.81 -13.05 10.80
C TYR A 46 6.29 -12.84 10.46
N GLY A 47 7.17 -12.95 11.47
CA GLY A 47 8.62 -12.90 11.27
C GLY A 47 9.12 -13.99 10.32
N ILE A 48 8.65 -15.23 10.49
CA ILE A 48 8.98 -16.34 9.61
C ILE A 48 8.42 -16.09 8.20
N ASN A 49 7.18 -15.61 8.06
CA ASN A 49 6.61 -15.33 6.74
C ASN A 49 7.40 -14.25 6.00
N ALA A 50 7.84 -13.17 6.68
CA ALA A 50 8.69 -12.15 6.07
C ALA A 50 9.95 -12.75 5.42
N ILE A 51 10.61 -13.69 6.12
CA ILE A 51 11.78 -14.42 5.63
C ILE A 51 11.41 -15.29 4.42
N VAL A 52 10.30 -16.02 4.51
CA VAL A 52 9.80 -16.87 3.41
C VAL A 52 9.52 -16.03 2.16
N LEU A 53 8.89 -14.86 2.29
CA LEU A 53 8.63 -13.93 1.19
C LEU A 53 9.93 -13.51 0.49
N LEU A 54 10.97 -13.20 1.26
CA LEU A 54 12.28 -12.85 0.69
C LEU A 54 12.95 -14.04 0.00
N ILE A 55 12.97 -15.21 0.63
CA ILE A 55 13.61 -16.40 0.04
C ILE A 55 12.91 -16.80 -1.26
N VAL A 56 11.58 -16.88 -1.26
CA VAL A 56 10.80 -17.31 -2.43
C VAL A 56 11.00 -16.33 -3.59
N SER A 57 10.89 -15.02 -3.34
CA SER A 57 11.09 -14.01 -4.38
C SER A 57 12.51 -14.01 -4.93
N VAL A 58 13.54 -14.13 -4.09
CA VAL A 58 14.94 -14.23 -4.52
C VAL A 58 15.15 -15.48 -5.37
N VAL A 59 14.69 -16.65 -4.91
CA VAL A 59 14.82 -17.91 -5.66
C VAL A 59 14.14 -17.81 -7.03
N VAL A 60 12.91 -17.30 -7.09
CA VAL A 60 12.18 -17.12 -8.35
C VAL A 60 12.91 -16.15 -9.29
N SER A 61 13.43 -15.05 -8.76
CA SER A 61 14.21 -14.08 -9.55
C SER A 61 15.47 -14.73 -10.15
N PHE A 62 16.26 -15.43 -9.33
CA PHE A 62 17.46 -16.14 -9.79
C PHE A 62 17.14 -17.21 -10.84
N LEU A 63 16.08 -18.00 -10.65
CA LEU A 63 15.65 -19.01 -11.62
C LEU A 63 15.22 -18.38 -12.94
N SER A 64 14.48 -17.27 -12.89
CA SER A 64 14.01 -16.54 -14.08
C SER A 64 15.19 -15.97 -14.88
N GLU A 65 16.14 -15.35 -14.19
CA GLU A 65 17.34 -14.80 -14.82
C GLU A 65 18.28 -15.89 -15.33
N PHE A 66 18.40 -17.01 -14.62
CA PHE A 66 19.16 -18.18 -15.08
C PHE A 66 18.59 -18.73 -16.39
N ALA A 67 17.27 -18.93 -16.44
CA ALA A 67 16.59 -19.41 -17.63
C ALA A 67 16.80 -18.45 -18.80
N TYR A 68 16.66 -17.14 -18.57
CA TYR A 68 16.92 -16.12 -19.59
C TYR A 68 18.36 -16.12 -20.09
N ALA A 69 19.35 -16.20 -19.21
CA ALA A 69 20.76 -16.27 -19.58
C ALA A 69 21.03 -17.50 -20.47
N LYS A 70 20.50 -18.66 -20.09
CA LYS A 70 20.62 -19.90 -20.87
C LYS A 70 19.94 -19.80 -22.23
N LEU A 71 18.73 -19.24 -22.30
CA LEU A 71 18.00 -19.01 -23.56
C LEU A 71 18.75 -18.05 -24.50
N ARG A 72 19.42 -17.04 -23.95
CA ARG A 72 20.26 -16.09 -24.69
C ARG A 72 21.68 -16.59 -24.94
N LYS A 73 22.02 -17.82 -24.53
CA LYS A 73 23.37 -18.41 -24.63
C LYS A 73 24.46 -17.56 -23.96
N LEU A 74 24.10 -16.86 -22.89
CA LEU A 74 25.00 -16.10 -22.03
C LEU A 74 25.50 -16.99 -20.89
N ASP A 75 26.69 -16.70 -20.37
CA ASP A 75 27.18 -17.31 -19.12
C ASP A 75 26.34 -16.79 -17.94
N PRO A 76 25.59 -17.64 -17.22
CA PRO A 76 24.73 -17.21 -16.12
C PRO A 76 25.49 -16.51 -15.00
N ILE A 77 26.72 -16.95 -14.67
CA ILE A 77 27.49 -16.37 -13.56
C ILE A 77 27.89 -14.94 -13.90
N GLN A 78 28.33 -14.71 -15.13
CA GLN A 78 28.69 -13.37 -15.59
C GLN A 78 27.47 -12.47 -15.71
N PHE A 79 26.33 -13.01 -16.15
CA PHE A 79 25.07 -12.28 -16.23
C PHE A 79 24.56 -11.83 -14.85
N PHE A 80 24.67 -12.66 -13.82
CA PHE A 80 24.24 -12.27 -12.47
C PHE A 80 25.05 -11.10 -11.88
N LYS A 81 26.34 -11.00 -12.21
CA LYS A 81 27.21 -9.91 -11.76
C LYS A 81 26.85 -8.54 -12.35
N THR A 82 26.10 -8.51 -13.45
CA THR A 82 25.67 -7.28 -14.13
C THR A 82 24.17 -7.04 -13.98
N SER A 83 23.37 -8.11 -13.82
CA SER A 83 21.92 -8.02 -13.73
C SER A 83 21.41 -7.77 -12.31
N PHE A 84 22.15 -8.18 -11.28
CA PHE A 84 21.79 -8.00 -9.86
C PHE A 84 20.43 -8.62 -9.49
N PRO A 85 20.25 -9.96 -9.62
CA PRO A 85 18.96 -10.64 -9.46
C PRO A 85 18.30 -10.50 -8.07
N TRP A 86 19.05 -10.12 -7.03
CA TRP A 86 18.53 -9.99 -5.66
C TRP A 86 17.88 -8.62 -5.36
N VAL A 87 18.14 -7.58 -6.16
CA VAL A 87 17.70 -6.21 -5.84
C VAL A 87 16.20 -6.05 -6.06
N THR A 88 15.70 -6.48 -7.22
CA THR A 88 14.28 -6.42 -7.57
C THR A 88 13.39 -7.14 -6.55
N PRO A 89 13.64 -8.43 -6.18
CA PRO A 89 12.83 -9.11 -5.17
C PRO A 89 12.96 -8.47 -3.78
N LEU A 90 14.14 -7.97 -3.40
CA LEU A 90 14.32 -7.28 -2.12
C LEU A 90 13.45 -6.03 -2.01
N ILE A 91 13.41 -5.19 -3.05
CA ILE A 91 12.55 -4.00 -3.09
C ILE A 91 11.07 -4.43 -3.10
N LEU A 92 10.70 -5.45 -3.88
CA LEU A 92 9.32 -5.97 -3.92
C LEU A 92 8.82 -6.43 -2.55
N VAL A 93 9.62 -7.21 -1.82
CA VAL A 93 9.27 -7.73 -0.49
C VAL A 93 9.10 -6.60 0.51
N LEU A 94 9.94 -5.56 0.42
CA LEU A 94 9.80 -4.36 1.25
C LEU A 94 8.52 -3.56 0.95
N MET A 95 7.91 -3.71 -0.22
CA MET A 95 6.67 -3.01 -0.56
C MET A 95 5.40 -3.78 -0.22
N VAL A 96 5.48 -5.06 0.14
CA VAL A 96 4.30 -5.88 0.44
C VAL A 96 4.03 -5.98 1.94
N PRO A 97 2.76 -6.11 2.35
CA PRO A 97 2.41 -6.50 3.72
C PRO A 97 2.99 -7.86 4.08
N VAL A 98 3.31 -8.05 5.36
CA VAL A 98 3.85 -9.33 5.86
C VAL A 98 2.85 -10.49 5.74
N ASN A 99 1.56 -10.21 5.59
CA ASN A 99 0.50 -11.22 5.43
C ASN A 99 0.21 -11.60 3.98
N THR A 100 1.10 -11.23 3.06
CA THR A 100 0.98 -11.66 1.68
C THR A 100 1.37 -13.13 1.58
N SER A 101 0.62 -13.92 0.80
CA SER A 101 1.00 -15.30 0.51
C SER A 101 2.29 -15.37 -0.33
N ALA A 102 3.18 -16.29 0.02
CA ALA A 102 4.45 -16.47 -0.68
C ALA A 102 4.30 -16.83 -2.16
N TYR A 103 3.23 -17.55 -2.53
CA TYR A 103 2.94 -17.85 -3.94
C TYR A 103 2.65 -16.59 -4.75
N ALA A 104 1.85 -15.66 -4.19
CA ALA A 104 1.51 -14.40 -4.86
C ALA A 104 2.76 -13.54 -5.09
N VAL A 105 3.64 -13.44 -4.10
CA VAL A 105 4.92 -12.72 -4.23
C VAL A 105 5.83 -13.42 -5.24
N GLY A 106 5.91 -14.76 -5.22
CA GLY A 106 6.69 -15.54 -6.19
C GLY A 106 6.22 -15.33 -7.63
N ALA A 107 4.92 -15.50 -7.89
CA ALA A 107 4.33 -15.29 -9.22
C ALA A 107 4.53 -13.84 -9.71
N SER A 108 4.31 -12.87 -8.83
CA SER A 108 4.50 -11.45 -9.17
C SER A 108 5.97 -11.10 -9.40
N THR A 109 6.90 -11.74 -8.67
CA THR A 109 8.34 -11.60 -8.92
C THR A 109 8.71 -12.13 -10.30
N PHE A 110 8.21 -13.32 -10.67
CA PHE A 110 8.45 -13.90 -11.99
C PHE A 110 7.98 -12.94 -13.09
N ILE A 111 6.74 -12.45 -13.01
CA ILE A 111 6.19 -11.57 -14.05
C ILE A 111 6.94 -10.23 -14.07
N GLY A 112 7.20 -9.63 -12.91
CA GLY A 112 7.95 -8.37 -12.81
C GLY A 112 9.36 -8.50 -13.39
N VAL A 113 10.11 -9.55 -13.05
CA VAL A 113 11.46 -9.77 -13.56
C VAL A 113 11.43 -10.09 -15.06
N VAL A 114 10.58 -11.02 -15.50
CA VAL A 114 10.56 -11.44 -16.92
C VAL A 114 10.07 -10.30 -17.80
N PHE A 115 8.88 -9.76 -17.54
CA PHE A 115 8.24 -8.83 -18.45
C PHE A 115 8.69 -7.38 -18.27
N ALA A 116 9.02 -6.93 -17.07
CA ALA A 116 9.45 -5.55 -16.86
C ALA A 116 10.98 -5.34 -16.98
N LYS A 117 11.78 -6.40 -16.83
CA LYS A 117 13.26 -6.32 -16.90
C LYS A 117 13.86 -7.12 -18.06
N LEU A 118 13.59 -8.42 -18.14
CA LEU A 118 14.32 -9.31 -19.06
C LEU A 118 13.87 -9.20 -20.52
N VAL A 119 12.58 -8.96 -20.78
CA VAL A 119 12.04 -8.75 -22.14
C VAL A 119 12.73 -7.56 -22.82
N PHE A 120 13.06 -6.52 -22.06
CA PHE A 120 13.75 -5.33 -22.58
C PHE A 120 15.27 -5.49 -22.68
N GLY A 121 15.81 -6.66 -22.32
CA GLY A 121 17.21 -7.02 -22.49
C GLY A 121 18.05 -7.00 -21.21
N GLY A 122 17.44 -6.73 -20.05
CA GLY A 122 18.06 -6.91 -18.73
C GLY A 122 18.28 -5.59 -17.98
N PHE A 123 19.22 -5.61 -17.03
CA PHE A 123 19.52 -4.46 -16.18
C PHE A 123 20.03 -3.26 -16.99
N GLY A 124 19.44 -2.09 -16.76
CA GLY A 124 19.78 -0.85 -17.50
C GLY A 124 18.94 -0.60 -18.74
N GLN A 125 18.03 -1.52 -19.10
CA GLN A 125 17.16 -1.40 -20.28
C GLN A 125 15.67 -1.44 -19.93
N ASN A 126 15.34 -1.55 -18.63
CA ASN A 126 13.95 -1.60 -18.17
C ASN A 126 13.27 -0.23 -18.26
N ILE A 127 12.13 -0.19 -18.95
CA ILE A 127 11.28 1.02 -19.07
C ILE A 127 10.61 1.33 -17.73
N PHE A 128 10.21 0.29 -17.00
CA PHE A 128 9.53 0.40 -15.72
C PHE A 128 10.43 -0.10 -14.59
N ASN A 129 10.17 0.39 -13.37
CA ASN A 129 10.74 -0.22 -12.18
C ASN A 129 10.17 -1.66 -12.03
N PRO A 130 10.99 -2.73 -12.15
CA PRO A 130 10.47 -4.09 -12.20
C PRO A 130 9.85 -4.55 -10.87
N ALA A 131 10.35 -4.03 -9.75
CA ALA A 131 9.77 -4.30 -8.43
C ALA A 131 8.39 -3.64 -8.31
N GLY A 132 8.26 -2.41 -8.84
CA GLY A 132 6.98 -1.72 -8.93
C GLY A 132 5.95 -2.49 -9.75
N VAL A 133 6.35 -3.03 -10.91
CA VAL A 133 5.45 -3.88 -11.73
C VAL A 133 5.01 -5.13 -10.96
N GLY A 134 5.94 -5.80 -10.26
CA GLY A 134 5.61 -6.92 -9.39
C GLY A 134 4.59 -6.52 -8.31
N ARG A 135 4.76 -5.36 -7.66
CA ARG A 135 3.85 -4.89 -6.62
C ARG A 135 2.46 -4.53 -7.17
N ALA A 136 2.41 -4.00 -8.38
CA ALA A 136 1.14 -3.68 -9.05
C ALA A 136 0.34 -4.97 -9.33
N LEU A 137 1.02 -6.07 -9.67
CA LEU A 137 0.39 -7.38 -9.87
C LEU A 137 -0.10 -8.00 -8.57
N VAL A 138 0.67 -7.89 -7.47
CA VAL A 138 0.18 -8.30 -6.15
C VAL A 138 -1.11 -7.56 -5.82
N PHE A 139 -1.14 -6.24 -6.04
CA PHE A 139 -2.31 -5.42 -5.75
C PHE A 139 -3.53 -5.73 -6.63
N SER A 140 -3.34 -5.91 -7.95
CA SER A 140 -4.44 -6.06 -8.89
C SER A 140 -4.94 -7.49 -9.07
N SER A 141 -4.04 -8.46 -9.06
CA SER A 141 -4.33 -9.86 -9.40
C SER A 141 -4.32 -10.80 -8.20
N PHE A 142 -3.69 -10.40 -7.09
CA PHE A 142 -3.56 -11.21 -5.89
C PHE A 142 -4.04 -10.47 -4.63
N SER A 143 -5.03 -9.59 -4.77
CA SER A 143 -5.63 -8.86 -3.64
C SER A 143 -6.17 -9.80 -2.56
N SER A 144 -6.79 -10.92 -2.96
CA SER A 144 -7.28 -11.96 -2.06
C SER A 144 -6.18 -12.74 -1.33
N ALA A 145 -4.93 -12.67 -1.81
CA ALA A 145 -3.77 -13.31 -1.21
C ALA A 145 -3.08 -12.44 -0.15
N VAL A 146 -3.56 -11.21 0.05
CA VAL A 146 -3.18 -10.32 1.15
C VAL A 146 -4.25 -10.46 2.23
N VAL A 147 -3.92 -11.11 3.35
CA VAL A 147 -4.90 -11.34 4.43
C VAL A 147 -4.75 -10.27 5.50
N THR A 148 -5.77 -9.44 5.68
CA THR A 148 -5.83 -8.52 6.84
C THR A 148 -6.35 -9.30 8.05
N ASP A 149 -5.48 -9.55 9.03
CA ASP A 149 -5.85 -10.16 10.31
C ASP A 149 -5.78 -9.13 11.44
N LEU A 150 -6.40 -9.45 12.59
CA LEU A 150 -6.51 -8.61 13.77
C LEU A 150 -5.18 -7.97 14.20
N VAL A 151 -4.11 -8.78 14.18
CA VAL A 151 -2.78 -8.37 14.63
C VAL A 151 -2.15 -7.36 13.66
N THR A 152 -2.32 -7.58 12.37
CA THR A 152 -1.74 -6.72 11.34
C THR A 152 -2.60 -5.53 11.00
N SER A 153 -3.90 -5.56 11.30
CA SER A 153 -4.89 -4.50 11.04
C SER A 153 -4.84 -3.93 9.60
N ALA A 154 -5.80 -3.08 9.24
CA ALA A 154 -5.69 -2.34 7.98
C ALA A 154 -4.55 -1.32 8.10
N THR A 155 -3.79 -1.12 7.01
CA THR A 155 -2.76 -0.07 7.00
C THR A 155 -3.43 1.30 7.16
N PRO A 156 -2.72 2.31 7.70
CA PRO A 156 -3.31 3.65 7.85
C PRO A 156 -3.82 4.22 6.53
N THR A 157 -3.14 3.95 5.41
CA THR A 157 -3.59 4.40 4.09
C THR A 157 -4.80 3.64 3.57
N ALA A 158 -4.90 2.32 3.80
CA ALA A 158 -6.08 1.56 3.42
C ALA A 158 -7.30 1.99 4.25
N SER A 159 -7.12 2.23 5.54
CA SER A 159 -8.17 2.70 6.46
C SER A 159 -8.61 4.13 6.14
N PHE A 160 -7.68 4.98 5.69
CA PHE A 160 -8.02 6.34 5.27
C PHE A 160 -8.68 6.37 3.88
N ALA A 161 -8.37 5.41 3.02
CA ALA A 161 -9.05 5.23 1.74
C ALA A 161 -10.50 4.75 1.92
N SER A 162 -10.81 3.90 2.91
CA SER A 162 -12.22 3.56 3.18
C SER A 162 -13.04 4.78 3.63
N ALA A 163 -12.40 5.75 4.29
CA ALA A 163 -12.98 7.04 4.64
C ALA A 163 -13.00 8.08 3.49
N GLY A 164 -12.51 7.74 2.29
CA GLY A 164 -12.55 8.62 1.11
C GLY A 164 -11.50 9.75 1.10
N TRP A 165 -10.39 9.61 1.83
CA TRP A 165 -9.26 10.56 1.88
C TRP A 165 -9.56 11.99 2.36
N ILE A 166 -10.79 12.30 2.78
CA ILE A 166 -11.20 13.63 3.25
C ILE A 166 -12.02 13.46 4.52
N MET A 167 -11.56 14.12 5.59
CA MET A 167 -12.22 14.12 6.90
C MET A 167 -12.05 15.48 7.57
N GLN A 168 -12.99 15.85 8.44
CA GLN A 168 -12.86 17.06 9.26
C GLN A 168 -11.69 16.93 10.24
N ALA A 169 -11.09 18.06 10.64
CA ALA A 169 -9.90 18.09 11.49
C ALA A 169 -10.05 17.28 12.79
N ASP A 170 -11.17 17.43 13.50
CA ASP A 170 -11.39 16.75 14.79
C ASP A 170 -11.41 15.22 14.62
N LEU A 171 -12.12 14.73 13.60
CA LEU A 171 -12.16 13.30 13.27
C LEU A 171 -10.81 12.77 12.80
N PHE A 172 -10.02 13.61 12.12
CA PHE A 172 -8.69 13.25 11.65
C PHE A 172 -7.69 13.09 12.79
N GLU A 173 -7.79 13.89 13.84
CA GLU A 173 -6.96 13.72 15.04
C GLU A 173 -7.27 12.39 15.76
N THR A 174 -8.56 12.07 15.93
CA THR A 174 -8.98 10.76 16.46
C THR A 174 -8.51 9.61 15.58
N PHE A 175 -8.59 9.78 14.24
CA PHE A 175 -8.09 8.80 13.29
C PHE A 175 -6.59 8.55 13.43
N ILE A 176 -5.76 9.57 13.57
CA ILE A 176 -4.31 9.37 13.75
C ILE A 176 -4.02 8.76 15.13
N ALA A 177 -4.78 9.14 16.16
CA ALA A 177 -4.60 8.63 17.51
C ALA A 177 -4.76 7.10 17.59
N GLN A 178 -5.64 6.50 16.78
CA GLN A 178 -5.82 5.04 16.72
C GLN A 178 -4.56 4.29 16.28
N PHE A 179 -3.69 4.93 15.49
CA PHE A 179 -2.40 4.40 15.05
C PHE A 179 -1.23 4.86 15.93
N GLY A 180 -1.54 5.44 17.09
CA GLY A 180 -0.56 5.89 18.08
C GLY A 180 0.10 7.24 17.75
N GLY A 181 -0.52 8.07 16.92
CA GLY A 181 0.00 9.40 16.62
C GLY A 181 0.99 9.45 15.46
N LEU A 182 1.29 10.66 14.98
CA LEU A 182 2.32 10.90 13.98
C LEU A 182 3.73 10.48 14.45
N THR A 183 3.97 10.51 15.76
CA THR A 183 5.25 10.09 16.36
C THR A 183 5.47 8.59 16.19
N ASN A 184 4.45 7.76 16.42
CA ASN A 184 4.55 6.32 16.17
C ASN A 184 4.67 6.00 14.68
N MET A 185 4.02 6.77 13.80
CA MET A 185 4.24 6.66 12.35
C MET A 185 5.66 7.02 11.93
N PHE A 186 6.24 8.05 12.55
CA PHE A 186 7.60 8.47 12.27
C PHE A 186 8.65 7.46 12.76
N LEU A 187 8.47 6.91 13.97
CA LEU A 187 9.35 5.91 14.57
C LEU A 187 9.15 4.51 13.97
N GLY A 188 7.94 4.22 13.53
CA GLY A 188 7.53 2.97 12.90
C GLY A 188 6.97 1.91 13.82
N ASN A 189 6.26 2.35 14.85
CA ASN A 189 5.51 1.50 15.78
C ASN A 189 4.03 1.43 15.37
N TYR A 190 3.74 1.11 14.11
CA TYR A 190 2.38 0.96 13.60
C TYR A 190 2.29 -0.20 12.59
N PRO A 191 1.11 -0.80 12.40
CA PRO A 191 0.91 -1.83 11.39
C PRO A 191 1.09 -1.28 9.96
N GLY A 192 2.01 -1.87 9.19
CA GLY A 192 2.35 -1.41 7.84
C GLY A 192 3.04 -2.47 7.00
N THR A 193 3.39 -2.09 5.76
CA THR A 193 4.22 -2.95 4.89
C THR A 193 5.66 -3.01 5.41
N LEU A 194 6.39 -4.08 5.08
CA LEU A 194 7.71 -4.38 5.67
C LEU A 194 8.70 -3.20 5.58
N GLY A 195 8.70 -2.49 4.45
CA GLY A 195 9.59 -1.38 4.15
C GLY A 195 9.01 0.01 4.40
N GLU A 196 7.75 0.12 4.84
CA GLU A 196 7.13 1.41 5.18
C GLU A 196 7.19 1.73 6.66
N THR A 197 7.39 0.71 7.50
CA THR A 197 7.20 0.83 8.94
C THR A 197 7.91 2.05 9.53
N SER A 198 9.20 2.32 9.29
CA SER A 198 9.88 3.48 9.91
C SER A 198 10.33 4.55 8.91
N ALA A 199 9.61 5.67 8.88
CA ALA A 199 9.99 6.85 8.11
C ALA A 199 11.37 7.40 8.52
N LEU A 200 11.68 7.41 9.83
CA LEU A 200 12.98 7.84 10.34
C LEU A 200 14.11 6.97 9.80
N LEU A 201 13.96 5.64 9.84
CA LEU A 201 15.01 4.74 9.37
C LEU A 201 15.24 4.90 7.87
N ILE A 202 14.17 4.95 7.08
CA ILE A 202 14.23 5.18 5.63
C ILE A 202 14.94 6.50 5.33
N MET A 203 14.62 7.56 6.07
CA MET A 203 15.25 8.87 5.91
C MET A 203 16.74 8.83 6.26
N LEU A 204 17.13 8.20 7.38
CA LEU A 204 18.54 8.09 7.78
C LEU A 204 19.36 7.30 6.75
N VAL A 205 18.86 6.14 6.30
CA VAL A 205 19.52 5.35 5.26
C VAL A 205 19.59 6.15 3.95
N GLY A 206 18.50 6.84 3.57
CA GLY A 206 18.45 7.72 2.42
C GLY A 206 19.49 8.86 2.47
N ILE A 207 19.63 9.52 3.63
CA ILE A 207 20.64 10.57 3.84
C ILE A 207 22.06 10.01 3.70
N VAL A 208 22.34 8.82 4.26
CA VAL A 208 23.63 8.16 4.09
C VAL A 208 23.93 7.89 2.61
N LEU A 209 22.95 7.41 1.85
CA LEU A 209 23.08 7.18 0.41
C LEU A 209 23.26 8.49 -0.39
N ILE A 210 22.64 9.60 0.05
CA ILE A 210 22.85 10.94 -0.53
C ILE A 210 24.28 11.42 -0.27
N ILE A 211 24.76 11.37 0.98
CA ILE A 211 26.12 11.81 1.35
C ILE A 211 27.15 10.99 0.57
N ARG A 212 26.89 9.69 0.42
CA ARG A 212 27.70 8.80 -0.38
C ARG A 212 27.48 8.95 -1.88
N ASN A 213 26.70 9.92 -2.37
CA ASN A 213 26.41 10.15 -3.80
C ASN A 213 26.02 8.85 -4.55
N VAL A 214 25.18 8.03 -3.93
CA VAL A 214 24.55 6.85 -4.54
C VAL A 214 23.21 7.24 -5.18
N ILE A 215 22.46 8.11 -4.50
CA ILE A 215 21.19 8.67 -4.98
C ILE A 215 21.26 10.20 -5.07
N ASP A 216 20.49 10.79 -5.98
CA ASP A 216 20.38 12.25 -6.14
C ASP A 216 19.36 12.82 -5.14
N TYR A 217 19.80 13.72 -4.26
CA TYR A 217 18.95 14.35 -3.24
C TYR A 217 17.78 15.16 -3.80
N ARG A 218 17.89 15.63 -5.05
CA ARG A 218 16.85 16.46 -5.69
C ARG A 218 15.56 15.69 -5.90
N ILE A 219 15.66 14.39 -6.20
CA ILE A 219 14.49 13.55 -6.48
C ILE A 219 13.63 13.38 -5.21
N PRO A 220 14.14 12.87 -4.08
CA PRO A 220 13.34 12.76 -2.85
C PRO A 220 12.81 14.10 -2.36
N LEU A 221 13.63 15.16 -2.41
CA LEU A 221 13.24 16.48 -1.89
C LEU A 221 12.08 17.09 -2.68
N VAL A 222 12.13 17.02 -4.01
CA VAL A 222 11.06 17.55 -4.86
C VAL A 222 9.81 16.69 -4.76
N TYR A 223 9.95 15.36 -4.75
CA TYR A 223 8.81 14.45 -4.64
C TYR A 223 8.06 14.63 -3.31
N LEU A 224 8.75 14.60 -2.18
CA LEU A 224 8.13 14.79 -0.87
C LEU A 224 7.60 16.22 -0.69
N GLY A 225 8.34 17.23 -1.17
CA GLY A 225 7.89 18.63 -1.13
C GLY A 225 6.63 18.87 -1.95
N THR A 226 6.47 18.18 -3.08
CA THR A 226 5.27 18.31 -3.92
C THR A 226 4.07 17.60 -3.31
N ILE A 227 4.25 16.44 -2.68
CA ILE A 227 3.19 15.80 -1.88
C ILE A 227 2.76 16.71 -0.73
N PHE A 228 3.73 17.28 0.01
CA PHE A 228 3.45 18.19 1.12
C PHE A 228 2.62 19.40 0.66
N ALA A 229 3.08 20.09 -0.39
CA ALA A 229 2.42 21.29 -0.91
C ALA A 229 1.00 20.96 -1.41
N SER A 230 0.87 19.86 -2.15
CA SER A 230 -0.42 19.37 -2.67
C SER A 230 -1.40 19.04 -1.54
N ALA A 231 -0.97 18.27 -0.56
CA ALA A 231 -1.81 17.93 0.59
C ALA A 231 -2.13 19.14 1.46
N THR A 232 -1.24 20.13 1.54
CA THR A 232 -1.50 21.40 2.26
C THR A 232 -2.60 22.20 1.58
N VAL A 233 -2.62 22.27 0.24
CA VAL A 233 -3.72 22.91 -0.49
C VAL A 233 -5.06 22.24 -0.18
N ILE A 234 -5.11 20.91 -0.16
CA ILE A 234 -6.32 20.17 0.21
C ILE A 234 -6.73 20.47 1.64
N ALA A 235 -5.78 20.46 2.57
CA ALA A 235 -6.04 20.73 3.98
C ALA A 235 -6.60 22.14 4.22
N LEU A 236 -6.11 23.14 3.48
CA LEU A 236 -6.62 24.52 3.56
C LEU A 236 -8.01 24.66 2.95
N VAL A 237 -8.30 23.97 1.85
CA VAL A 237 -9.62 24.04 1.18
C VAL A 237 -10.71 23.31 1.97
N ARG A 238 -10.35 22.19 2.61
CA ARG A 238 -11.31 21.29 3.28
C ARG A 238 -11.26 21.35 4.81
N ASN A 239 -10.38 22.16 5.36
CA ASN A 239 -10.17 22.33 6.81
C ASN A 239 -9.96 20.98 7.54
N THR A 240 -9.09 20.12 6.96
CA THR A 240 -8.79 18.77 7.48
C THR A 240 -7.68 18.78 8.55
N GLY A 241 -7.16 19.95 8.91
CA GLY A 241 -6.11 20.14 9.92
C GLY A 241 -4.68 20.06 9.38
N MET A 242 -3.73 20.54 10.19
CA MET A 242 -2.30 20.62 9.82
C MET A 242 -1.57 19.27 9.80
N TYR A 243 -2.14 18.23 10.39
CA TYR A 243 -1.54 16.90 10.40
C TYR A 243 -1.73 16.16 9.06
N TYR A 244 -2.67 16.60 8.22
CA TYR A 244 -3.02 15.93 6.97
C TYR A 244 -1.83 15.85 5.98
N PRO A 245 -1.06 16.92 5.71
CA PRO A 245 0.11 16.83 4.83
C PRO A 245 1.22 15.92 5.37
N LEU A 246 1.41 15.89 6.69
CA LEU A 246 2.40 15.03 7.33
C LEU A 246 2.00 13.57 7.23
N PHE A 247 0.71 13.25 7.42
CA PHE A 247 0.19 11.91 7.22
C PHE A 247 0.46 11.38 5.81
N HIS A 248 0.24 12.20 4.77
CA HIS A 248 0.51 11.79 3.38
C HIS A 248 1.99 11.44 3.11
N ILE A 249 2.93 12.09 3.82
CA ILE A 249 4.37 11.80 3.71
C ILE A 249 4.77 10.57 4.52
N LEU A 250 4.27 10.48 5.75
CA LEU A 250 4.68 9.45 6.69
C LEU A 250 4.04 8.09 6.39
N THR A 251 3.03 8.03 5.52
CA THR A 251 2.28 6.81 5.23
C THR A 251 2.27 6.42 3.74
N GLY A 252 1.96 5.15 3.47
CA GLY A 252 1.67 4.62 2.14
C GLY A 252 2.86 4.65 1.20
N GLY A 253 4.05 4.33 1.70
CA GLY A 253 5.23 4.15 0.85
C GLY A 253 5.85 5.43 0.32
N ALA A 254 5.37 6.63 0.68
CA ALA A 254 5.88 7.87 0.09
C ALA A 254 7.37 8.07 0.37
N MET A 255 7.80 7.88 1.63
CA MET A 255 9.23 7.93 2.00
C MET A 255 10.04 6.82 1.31
N PHE A 256 9.56 5.58 1.34
CA PHE A 256 10.26 4.46 0.72
C PHE A 256 10.42 4.66 -0.80
N GLY A 257 9.32 5.03 -1.48
CA GLY A 257 9.29 5.34 -2.89
C GLY A 257 10.22 6.49 -3.26
N ALA A 258 10.24 7.56 -2.45
CA ALA A 258 11.11 8.72 -2.66
C ALA A 258 12.60 8.35 -2.72
N PHE A 259 13.08 7.55 -1.76
CA PHE A 259 14.51 7.25 -1.61
C PHE A 259 14.99 6.01 -2.35
N PHE A 260 14.11 5.01 -2.59
CA PHE A 260 14.51 3.70 -3.11
C PHE A 260 13.85 3.30 -4.43
N MET A 261 12.80 4.00 -4.89
CA MET A 261 12.16 3.70 -6.17
C MET A 261 12.32 4.79 -7.22
N LEU A 262 12.03 6.06 -6.89
CA LEU A 262 12.19 7.19 -7.82
C LEU A 262 13.66 7.46 -8.17
N THR A 263 14.57 7.07 -7.29
CA THR A 263 16.03 7.24 -7.44
C THR A 263 16.68 6.09 -8.21
N ASP A 264 15.91 5.13 -8.72
CA ASP A 264 16.42 4.04 -9.55
C ASP A 264 17.15 4.61 -10.78
N PRO A 265 18.46 4.32 -10.96
CA PRO A 265 19.28 4.94 -11.99
C PRO A 265 18.87 4.57 -13.43
N VAL A 266 18.01 3.56 -13.62
CA VAL A 266 17.61 3.12 -14.97
C VAL A 266 16.34 3.83 -15.44
N THR A 267 15.40 4.09 -14.53
CA THR A 267 14.04 4.53 -14.88
C THR A 267 13.82 6.02 -14.72
N ASN A 268 14.75 6.75 -14.08
CA ASN A 268 14.68 8.20 -13.95
C ASN A 268 15.36 8.95 -15.12
N PRO A 269 14.94 10.19 -15.42
CA PRO A 269 15.54 10.99 -16.48
C PRO A 269 17.03 11.28 -16.25
N THR A 270 17.78 11.37 -17.34
CA THR A 270 19.22 11.65 -17.31
C THR A 270 19.54 13.11 -16.99
N SER A 271 18.64 14.03 -17.35
CA SER A 271 18.80 15.47 -17.15
C SER A 271 18.44 15.93 -15.72
N ILE A 272 19.14 16.94 -15.17
CA ILE A 272 18.85 17.48 -13.83
C ILE A 272 17.43 18.06 -13.77
N THR A 273 17.05 18.88 -14.76
CA THR A 273 15.69 19.42 -14.85
C THR A 273 14.68 18.30 -15.05
N GLY A 274 14.99 17.27 -15.86
CA GLY A 274 14.11 16.13 -16.08
C GLY A 274 13.82 15.37 -14.80
N ARG A 275 14.84 15.15 -13.95
CA ARG A 275 14.67 14.53 -12.62
C ARG A 275 13.73 15.33 -11.72
N ILE A 276 13.83 16.66 -11.73
CA ILE A 276 12.94 17.55 -10.97
C ILE A 276 11.51 17.45 -11.52
N LEU A 277 11.33 17.53 -12.84
CA LEU A 277 10.02 17.43 -13.49
C LEU A 277 9.37 16.05 -13.24
N PHE A 278 10.17 14.99 -13.31
CA PHE A 278 9.76 13.63 -13.03
C PHE A 278 9.31 13.47 -11.58
N ALA A 279 10.13 13.89 -10.61
CA ALA A 279 9.79 13.84 -9.19
C ALA A 279 8.52 14.66 -8.87
N MET A 280 8.40 15.84 -9.47
CA MET A 280 7.23 16.71 -9.29
C MET A 280 5.95 16.11 -9.89
N GLY A 281 6.03 15.57 -11.11
CA GLY A 281 4.92 14.87 -11.75
C GLY A 281 4.47 13.65 -10.95
N SER A 282 5.41 12.83 -10.48
CA SER A 282 5.11 11.69 -9.60
C SER A 282 4.41 12.12 -8.32
N GLY A 283 4.84 13.22 -7.70
CA GLY A 283 4.24 13.73 -6.46
C GLY A 283 2.79 14.18 -6.66
N PHE A 284 2.51 14.94 -7.71
CA PHE A 284 1.15 15.36 -8.04
C PHE A 284 0.24 14.18 -8.37
N ILE A 285 0.71 13.25 -9.21
CA ILE A 285 -0.06 12.06 -9.58
C ILE A 285 -0.32 11.19 -8.34
N THR A 286 0.63 11.10 -7.40
CA THR A 286 0.44 10.37 -6.13
C THR A 286 -0.76 10.90 -5.35
N VAL A 287 -0.84 12.22 -5.17
CA VAL A 287 -1.94 12.84 -4.40
C VAL A 287 -3.25 12.73 -5.17
N LEU A 288 -3.25 12.93 -6.48
CA LEU A 288 -4.44 12.77 -7.32
C LEU A 288 -4.97 11.34 -7.26
N ILE A 289 -4.12 10.31 -7.34
CA ILE A 289 -4.57 8.91 -7.26
C ILE A 289 -5.13 8.58 -5.87
N ARG A 290 -4.49 9.07 -4.80
CA ARG A 290 -5.02 8.88 -3.45
C ARG A 290 -6.41 9.51 -3.31
N VAL A 291 -6.52 10.78 -3.68
CA VAL A 291 -7.68 11.61 -3.34
C VAL A 291 -8.84 11.45 -4.34
N LEU A 292 -8.58 11.37 -5.65
CA LEU A 292 -9.63 11.21 -6.67
C LEU A 292 -9.97 9.75 -6.97
N ALA A 293 -8.96 8.88 -7.09
CA ALA A 293 -9.20 7.48 -7.44
C ALA A 293 -9.45 6.59 -6.20
N ASN A 294 -9.39 7.17 -5.00
CA ASN A 294 -9.56 6.48 -3.72
C ASN A 294 -8.64 5.26 -3.55
N LEU A 295 -7.42 5.30 -4.12
CA LEU A 295 -6.48 4.19 -4.08
C LEU A 295 -5.36 4.43 -3.06
N PRO A 296 -5.18 3.54 -2.07
CA PRO A 296 -4.12 3.68 -1.07
C PRO A 296 -2.70 3.62 -1.66
N GLU A 297 -2.55 2.94 -2.81
CA GLU A 297 -1.29 2.70 -3.52
C GLU A 297 -0.92 3.80 -4.53
N GLY A 298 -1.26 5.07 -4.25
CA GLY A 298 -0.98 6.17 -5.18
C GLY A 298 0.50 6.37 -5.53
N VAL A 299 1.41 6.01 -4.61
CA VAL A 299 2.87 6.13 -4.80
C VAL A 299 3.37 5.17 -5.87
N LEU A 300 2.89 3.93 -5.83
CA LEU A 300 3.30 2.88 -6.76
C LEU A 300 2.94 3.25 -8.20
N PHE A 301 1.67 3.55 -8.42
CA PHE A 301 1.14 3.82 -9.76
C PHE A 301 1.69 5.13 -10.33
N SER A 302 1.90 6.16 -9.50
CA SER A 302 2.51 7.41 -9.97
C SER A 302 3.92 7.21 -10.51
N ILE A 303 4.74 6.40 -9.83
CA ILE A 303 6.10 6.07 -10.27
C ILE A 303 6.06 5.31 -11.59
N LEU A 304 5.18 4.30 -11.72
CA LEU A 304 5.08 3.52 -12.95
C LEU A 304 4.62 4.38 -14.15
N ILE A 305 3.64 5.27 -13.93
CA ILE A 305 3.17 6.21 -14.97
C ILE A 305 4.31 7.15 -15.38
N MET A 306 5.04 7.71 -14.42
CA MET A 306 6.12 8.64 -14.73
C MET A 306 7.32 7.95 -15.37
N ASN A 307 7.59 6.68 -15.06
CA ASN A 307 8.61 5.88 -15.75
C ASN A 307 8.31 5.77 -17.25
N MET A 308 7.04 5.62 -17.64
CA MET A 308 6.63 5.63 -19.06
C MET A 308 6.91 6.97 -19.74
N LEU A 309 6.82 8.06 -18.98
CA LEU A 309 7.04 9.42 -19.47
C LEU A 309 8.52 9.81 -19.46
N THR A 310 9.40 9.06 -18.80
CA THR A 310 10.85 9.34 -18.74
C THR A 310 11.47 9.56 -20.13
N PRO A 311 11.27 8.69 -21.15
CA PRO A 311 11.83 8.93 -22.48
C PRO A 311 11.30 10.19 -23.15
N ALA A 312 10.03 10.55 -22.91
CA ALA A 312 9.44 11.78 -23.45
C ALA A 312 10.01 13.03 -22.76
N ILE A 313 10.23 12.97 -21.44
CA ILE A 313 10.85 14.03 -20.65
C ILE A 313 12.29 14.26 -21.11
N ASP A 314 13.07 13.19 -21.27
CA ASP A 314 14.45 13.31 -21.72
C ASP A 314 14.51 13.90 -23.13
N ARG A 315 13.67 13.42 -24.07
CA ARG A 315 13.60 13.97 -25.42
C ARG A 315 13.20 15.45 -25.45
N ALA A 316 12.26 15.86 -24.59
CA ALA A 316 11.85 17.26 -24.50
C ALA A 316 12.95 18.17 -23.93
N LEU A 317 13.77 17.64 -23.03
CA LEU A 317 14.83 18.38 -22.33
C LEU A 317 16.24 18.15 -22.93
N GLU A 318 16.32 17.46 -24.07
CA GLU A 318 17.55 17.25 -24.82
C GLU A 318 18.22 18.58 -25.24
N GLY A 319 19.55 18.61 -25.16
CA GLY A 319 20.39 19.73 -25.58
C GLY A 319 21.08 20.47 -24.44
N ASN A 320 21.63 21.65 -24.73
CA ASN A 320 22.45 22.39 -23.78
C ASN A 320 21.57 23.05 -22.69
N GLN A 321 21.52 22.40 -21.52
CA GLN A 321 20.68 22.80 -20.38
C GLN A 321 20.96 24.23 -19.89
N ILE A 322 22.21 24.70 -20.00
CA ILE A 322 22.59 26.06 -19.58
C ILE A 322 21.92 27.11 -20.48
N LYS A 323 21.85 26.85 -21.79
CA LYS A 323 21.22 27.77 -22.75
C LYS A 323 19.70 27.73 -22.68
N LYS A 324 19.12 26.57 -22.37
CA LYS A 324 17.67 26.36 -22.27
C LYS A 324 17.10 26.59 -20.86
N LEU A 325 17.87 27.15 -19.93
CA LEU A 325 17.49 27.28 -18.51
C LEU A 325 16.12 27.97 -18.32
N LYS A 326 15.85 29.06 -19.05
CA LYS A 326 14.57 29.77 -18.96
C LYS A 326 13.38 28.90 -19.38
N THR A 327 13.49 28.21 -20.52
CA THR A 327 12.45 27.30 -21.03
C THR A 327 12.22 26.14 -20.07
N ASN A 328 13.31 25.55 -19.58
CA ASN A 328 13.27 24.45 -18.62
C ASN A 328 12.62 24.87 -17.29
N MET A 329 12.95 26.06 -16.79
CA MET A 329 12.36 26.59 -15.57
C MET A 329 10.89 26.95 -15.76
N MET A 330 10.51 27.51 -16.91
CA MET A 330 9.10 27.72 -17.26
C MET A 330 8.33 26.40 -17.30
N ALA A 331 8.91 25.31 -17.83
CA ALA A 331 8.25 24.01 -17.85
C ALA A 331 7.97 23.48 -16.42
N VAL A 332 8.96 23.59 -15.52
CA VAL A 332 8.79 23.21 -14.11
C VAL A 332 7.74 24.08 -13.42
N ILE A 333 7.78 25.40 -13.61
CA ILE A 333 6.79 26.32 -13.03
C ILE A 333 5.39 26.02 -13.58
N SER A 334 5.26 25.79 -14.89
CA SER A 334 3.97 25.45 -15.50
C SER A 334 3.41 24.15 -14.93
N LEU A 335 4.24 23.11 -14.73
CA LEU A 335 3.79 21.86 -14.13
C LEU A 335 3.36 22.09 -12.67
N ALA A 336 4.11 22.89 -11.91
CA ALA A 336 3.77 23.22 -10.53
C ALA A 336 2.43 23.96 -10.44
N VAL A 337 2.21 24.97 -11.28
CA VAL A 337 0.95 25.74 -11.30
C VAL A 337 -0.21 24.85 -11.74
N ILE A 338 -0.06 24.10 -12.83
CA ILE A 338 -1.11 23.19 -13.33
C ILE A 338 -1.44 22.15 -12.26
N GLY A 339 -0.43 21.52 -11.66
CA GLY A 339 -0.64 20.50 -10.62
C GLY A 339 -1.37 21.04 -9.38
N LEU A 340 -0.98 22.23 -8.90
CA LEU A 340 -1.65 22.83 -7.75
C LEU A 340 -3.09 23.27 -8.07
N VAL A 341 -3.34 23.79 -9.28
CA VAL A 341 -4.68 24.18 -9.72
C VAL A 341 -5.58 22.94 -9.87
N THR A 342 -5.08 21.85 -10.46
CA THR A 342 -5.86 20.62 -10.61
C THR A 342 -6.19 20.01 -9.25
N ILE A 343 -5.27 20.04 -8.29
CA ILE A 343 -5.53 19.58 -6.92
C ILE A 343 -6.55 20.48 -6.21
N GLY A 344 -6.42 21.80 -6.34
CA GLY A 344 -7.39 22.74 -5.78
C GLY A 344 -8.79 22.56 -6.35
N PHE A 345 -8.91 22.24 -7.64
CA PHE A 345 -10.20 21.90 -8.25
C PHE A 345 -10.72 20.54 -7.73
N SER A 346 -9.85 19.54 -7.70
CA SER A 346 -10.17 18.18 -7.23
C SER A 346 -10.65 18.16 -5.78
N SER A 347 -10.12 19.02 -4.91
CA SER A 347 -10.56 19.09 -3.52
C SER A 347 -11.95 19.69 -3.37
N THR A 348 -12.43 20.48 -4.33
CA THR A 348 -13.80 21.03 -4.30
C THR A 348 -14.85 20.04 -4.77
N THR A 349 -14.49 19.09 -5.63
CA THR A 349 -15.44 18.10 -6.21
C THR A 349 -15.70 16.91 -5.31
N LEU A 350 -14.95 16.74 -4.22
CA LEU A 350 -15.06 15.58 -3.35
C LEU A 350 -15.98 15.86 -2.17
N GLU A 351 -16.93 14.97 -1.95
CA GLU A 351 -17.76 14.95 -0.75
C GLU A 351 -17.10 14.04 0.29
N ALA A 352 -17.12 14.46 1.56
CA ALA A 352 -16.65 13.59 2.63
C ALA A 352 -17.67 12.46 2.77
N LYS A 353 -17.24 11.20 2.73
CA LYS A 353 -18.14 10.08 3.02
C LYS A 353 -18.66 10.26 4.46
N GLU A 354 -19.98 10.32 4.64
CA GLU A 354 -20.55 10.38 5.99
C GLU A 354 -20.17 9.10 6.73
N ILE A 355 -19.37 9.24 7.77
CA ILE A 355 -19.04 8.15 8.66
C ILE A 355 -20.22 8.01 9.62
N LYS A 356 -21.01 6.94 9.46
CA LYS A 356 -22.11 6.67 10.39
C LYS A 356 -21.50 6.26 11.73
N ILE A 357 -21.65 7.12 12.73
CA ILE A 357 -21.20 6.87 14.09
C ILE A 357 -22.08 5.78 14.69
N ALA A 358 -21.46 4.72 15.21
CA ALA A 358 -22.15 3.70 15.99
C ALA A 358 -22.72 4.35 17.27
N GLY A 359 -24.05 4.39 17.36
CA GLY A 359 -24.78 4.86 18.53
C GLY A 359 -24.93 6.38 18.61
N GLY A 360 -26.18 6.84 18.70
CA GLY A 360 -26.50 8.21 19.06
C GLY A 360 -26.10 8.52 20.50
N THR A 361 -24.82 8.75 20.74
CA THR A 361 -24.28 9.47 21.90
C THR A 361 -22.91 9.99 21.52
N THR A 362 -22.65 11.24 21.88
CA THR A 362 -21.46 12.04 21.57
C THR A 362 -20.21 11.53 22.30
N ASP A 363 -19.88 10.24 22.17
CA ASP A 363 -18.63 9.66 22.64
C ASP A 363 -17.75 9.34 21.44
N THR A 364 -16.90 10.29 21.07
CA THR A 364 -15.87 10.21 20.00
C THR A 364 -14.79 9.14 20.24
N SER A 365 -14.92 8.33 21.29
CA SER A 365 -14.01 7.25 21.67
C SER A 365 -14.30 5.90 20.98
N SER A 366 -15.43 5.76 20.29
CA SER A 366 -15.85 4.52 19.60
C SER A 366 -15.81 4.61 18.07
N LEU A 367 -15.08 5.57 17.50
CA LEU A 367 -14.91 5.68 16.03
C LEU A 367 -14.02 4.56 15.49
N SER A 368 -14.69 3.48 15.05
CA SER A 368 -14.09 2.37 14.33
C SER A 368 -14.01 2.72 12.83
N PHE A 369 -12.84 3.10 12.35
CA PHE A 369 -12.58 3.26 10.92
C PHE A 369 -12.33 1.88 10.31
N SER A 370 -13.37 1.34 9.69
CA SER A 370 -13.34 0.00 9.15
C SER A 370 -13.76 -0.04 7.69
N GLU A 371 -13.64 -1.21 7.11
CA GLU A 371 -14.09 -1.50 5.77
C GLU A 371 -15.62 -1.34 5.69
N THR A 372 -16.11 -0.47 4.79
CA THR A 372 -17.54 -0.42 4.49
C THR A 372 -17.91 -1.68 3.72
N MET A 373 -18.91 -2.41 4.22
CA MET A 373 -19.46 -3.62 3.64
C MET A 373 -20.80 -3.29 2.98
N LYS A 374 -21.02 -3.81 1.77
CA LYS A 374 -22.34 -3.78 1.14
C LYS A 374 -23.19 -4.91 1.70
N VAL A 375 -24.45 -4.67 2.01
CA VAL A 375 -25.36 -5.73 2.46
C VAL A 375 -25.50 -6.80 1.37
N MET A 376 -25.44 -6.44 0.09
CA MET A 376 -25.35 -7.38 -1.02
C MET A 376 -23.92 -7.45 -1.59
N ASP A 377 -23.19 -8.50 -1.25
CA ASP A 377 -21.83 -8.81 -1.74
C ASP A 377 -21.57 -10.34 -1.77
N ASP A 378 -20.43 -10.79 -2.31
CA ASP A 378 -20.06 -12.22 -2.34
C ASP A 378 -19.55 -12.69 -0.96
N TYR A 379 -20.49 -13.21 -0.17
CA TYR A 379 -20.24 -13.76 1.17
C TYR A 379 -20.07 -15.29 1.21
N ALA A 380 -19.82 -15.96 0.08
CA ALA A 380 -19.75 -17.43 0.02
C ALA A 380 -18.73 -18.05 1.01
N LYS A 381 -17.69 -17.29 1.38
CA LYS A 381 -16.65 -17.70 2.33
C LYS A 381 -17.18 -17.98 3.75
N TYR A 382 -18.30 -17.34 4.14
CA TYR A 382 -18.86 -17.40 5.50
C TYR A 382 -19.85 -18.56 5.70
N ASP A 383 -20.18 -19.31 4.64
CA ASP A 383 -21.07 -20.50 4.64
C ASP A 383 -22.37 -20.26 5.43
N ALA A 384 -22.99 -19.10 5.21
CA ALA A 384 -24.24 -18.74 5.88
C ALA A 384 -25.38 -19.66 5.42
N LYS A 385 -26.14 -20.21 6.36
CA LYS A 385 -27.25 -21.14 6.11
C LYS A 385 -28.43 -20.82 7.00
N ILE A 386 -29.63 -20.78 6.40
CA ILE A 386 -30.87 -20.63 7.17
C ILE A 386 -31.21 -21.97 7.82
N VAL A 387 -31.32 -21.97 9.14
CA VAL A 387 -31.62 -23.16 9.95
C VAL A 387 -33.11 -23.28 10.23
N ARG A 388 -33.78 -22.15 10.45
CA ARG A 388 -35.21 -22.09 10.78
C ARG A 388 -35.82 -20.77 10.30
N VAL A 389 -37.06 -20.83 9.85
CA VAL A 389 -37.88 -19.66 9.51
C VAL A 389 -39.19 -19.77 10.28
N GLU A 390 -39.49 -18.79 11.11
CA GLU A 390 -40.75 -18.69 11.86
C GLU A 390 -41.41 -17.33 11.61
N GLY A 391 -42.30 -17.28 10.62
CA GLY A 391 -42.94 -16.03 10.20
C GLY A 391 -41.90 -15.04 9.67
N ASN A 392 -41.72 -13.92 10.37
CA ASN A 392 -40.78 -12.85 10.03
C ASN A 392 -39.40 -13.03 10.69
N THR A 393 -39.20 -14.11 11.45
CA THR A 393 -37.96 -14.40 12.16
C THR A 393 -37.16 -15.48 11.43
N TYR A 394 -35.92 -15.15 11.09
CA TYR A 394 -34.96 -16.00 10.38
C TYR A 394 -33.82 -16.37 11.33
N THR A 395 -33.64 -17.66 11.59
CA THR A 395 -32.47 -18.18 12.31
C THR A 395 -31.40 -18.58 11.31
N VAL A 396 -30.27 -17.88 11.30
CA VAL A 396 -29.20 -18.08 10.34
C VAL A 396 -27.92 -18.49 11.05
N GLU A 397 -27.31 -19.58 10.61
CA GLU A 397 -25.96 -20.00 11.00
C GLU A 397 -24.94 -19.38 10.05
N ALA A 398 -23.87 -18.78 10.58
CA ALA A 398 -22.70 -18.40 9.78
C ALA A 398 -21.40 -18.73 10.54
N LYS A 399 -20.28 -18.83 9.82
CA LYS A 399 -18.99 -19.15 10.46
C LYS A 399 -18.57 -18.07 11.46
N GLY A 400 -18.27 -18.49 12.69
CA GLY A 400 -17.62 -17.66 13.71
C GLY A 400 -16.10 -17.67 13.57
N TYR A 401 -15.45 -16.71 14.25
CA TYR A 401 -13.99 -16.58 14.29
C TYR A 401 -13.40 -17.31 15.52
N GLY A 402 -12.85 -18.51 15.30
CA GLY A 402 -12.18 -19.31 16.34
C GLY A 402 -10.66 -19.36 16.18
N LEU A 403 -9.91 -18.86 17.15
CA LEU A 403 -8.51 -19.20 17.39
C LEU A 403 -8.47 -20.41 18.31
N LEU A 404 -8.20 -21.59 17.78
CA LEU A 404 -7.91 -22.74 18.63
C LEU A 404 -6.43 -22.74 19.02
N GLU A 405 -6.17 -22.81 20.33
CA GLU A 405 -4.92 -23.35 20.86
C GLU A 405 -4.80 -24.82 20.42
N GLY A 406 -3.91 -25.10 19.45
CA GLY A 406 -3.44 -26.45 19.17
C GLY A 406 -3.82 -27.02 17.80
N ASP A 407 -2.77 -27.35 17.05
CA ASP A 407 -2.67 -28.21 15.86
C ASP A 407 -3.45 -27.80 14.58
N ALA A 408 -2.71 -27.30 13.60
CA ALA A 408 -3.16 -26.67 12.36
C ALA A 408 -3.58 -27.69 11.27
N SER A 409 -4.40 -28.67 11.60
CA SER A 409 -4.88 -29.65 10.61
C SER A 409 -6.40 -29.77 10.51
N HIS A 410 -7.19 -29.32 11.48
CA HIS A 410 -8.66 -29.29 11.41
C HIS A 410 -9.19 -28.00 12.07
N PHE A 411 -9.70 -27.06 11.26
CA PHE A 411 -10.39 -25.87 11.76
C PHE A 411 -11.85 -26.24 12.05
N ASP A 412 -12.14 -26.65 13.29
CA ASP A 412 -13.54 -26.79 13.72
C ASP A 412 -14.02 -25.42 14.21
N TYR A 413 -14.73 -24.70 13.34
CA TYR A 413 -15.28 -23.39 13.66
C TYR A 413 -16.54 -23.58 14.51
N VAL A 414 -16.61 -22.92 15.67
CA VAL A 414 -17.90 -22.76 16.35
C VAL A 414 -18.69 -21.74 15.53
N LYS A 415 -19.87 -22.16 15.03
CA LYS A 415 -20.72 -21.29 14.22
C LYS A 415 -21.42 -20.27 15.09
N ASN A 416 -21.56 -19.06 14.58
CA ASN A 416 -22.45 -18.05 15.14
C ASN A 416 -23.86 -18.32 14.65
N VAL A 417 -24.82 -18.28 15.56
CA VAL A 417 -26.25 -18.40 15.25
C VAL A 417 -26.89 -17.05 15.51
N PHE A 418 -27.52 -16.51 14.48
CA PHE A 418 -28.19 -15.22 14.48
C PHE A 418 -29.70 -15.41 14.42
N GLU A 419 -30.43 -14.59 15.17
CA GLU A 419 -31.87 -14.40 15.01
C GLU A 419 -32.10 -13.03 14.38
N ILE A 420 -32.66 -13.02 13.18
CA ILE A 420 -32.87 -11.81 12.37
C ILE A 420 -34.36 -11.67 12.12
N VAL A 421 -34.93 -10.54 12.53
CA VAL A 421 -36.35 -10.23 12.28
C VAL A 421 -36.42 -9.27 11.10
N ILE A 422 -37.23 -9.59 10.09
CA ILE A 422 -37.40 -8.80 8.88
C ILE A 422 -38.88 -8.44 8.70
N GLU A 423 -39.16 -7.15 8.54
CA GLU A 423 -40.48 -6.63 8.19
C GLU A 423 -40.35 -5.66 7.01
N ASP A 424 -41.26 -5.73 6.03
CA ASP A 424 -41.28 -4.84 4.86
C ASP A 424 -39.94 -4.75 4.11
N GLN A 425 -39.22 -5.88 3.96
CA GLN A 425 -37.88 -5.96 3.35
C GLN A 425 -36.81 -5.12 4.06
N LYS A 426 -37.04 -4.77 5.32
CA LYS A 426 -36.08 -4.09 6.19
C LYS A 426 -35.81 -4.93 7.43
N VAL A 427 -34.58 -4.86 7.88
CA VAL A 427 -34.16 -5.52 9.13
C VAL A 427 -34.77 -4.77 10.31
N VAL A 428 -35.46 -5.46 11.20
CA VAL A 428 -36.04 -4.87 12.42
C VAL A 428 -35.12 -5.10 13.62
N SER A 429 -34.49 -6.26 13.72
CA SER A 429 -33.50 -6.53 14.77
C SER A 429 -32.59 -7.69 14.37
N VAL A 430 -31.34 -7.65 14.85
CA VAL A 430 -30.38 -8.75 14.74
C VAL A 430 -29.88 -9.09 16.15
N LYS A 431 -29.89 -10.38 16.52
CA LYS A 431 -29.40 -10.85 17.83
C LYS A 431 -28.57 -12.11 17.70
N PHE A 432 -27.59 -12.28 18.59
CA PHE A 432 -26.88 -13.55 18.73
C PHE A 432 -27.68 -14.53 19.60
N VAL A 433 -27.96 -15.70 19.06
CA VAL A 433 -28.51 -16.86 19.81
C VAL A 433 -27.38 -17.72 20.36
N THR A 434 -26.31 -17.87 19.59
CA THR A 434 -25.10 -18.58 20.00
C THR A 434 -23.88 -17.84 19.46
N PHE A 435 -22.96 -17.54 20.37
CA PHE A 435 -21.75 -16.81 20.09
C PHE A 435 -20.56 -17.77 20.11
N GLY A 436 -20.01 -18.05 18.94
CA GLY A 436 -18.93 -19.01 18.70
C GLY A 436 -17.57 -18.38 18.46
N ASP A 437 -17.44 -17.07 18.62
CA ASP A 437 -16.17 -16.39 18.42
C ASP A 437 -15.24 -16.52 19.64
N THR A 438 -13.95 -16.30 19.39
CA THR A 438 -12.92 -16.29 20.41
C THR A 438 -13.16 -15.13 21.39
N PRO A 439 -13.21 -15.40 22.71
CA PRO A 439 -13.37 -14.36 23.73
C PRO A 439 -12.33 -13.25 23.60
N GLY A 440 -12.76 -12.00 23.69
CA GLY A 440 -11.92 -10.80 23.56
C GLY A 440 -11.68 -10.29 22.13
N ILE A 441 -12.15 -11.03 21.10
CA ILE A 441 -12.03 -10.64 19.69
C ILE A 441 -13.39 -10.28 19.11
N GLY A 442 -14.28 -11.28 18.97
CA GLY A 442 -15.61 -11.08 18.41
C GLY A 442 -16.55 -10.35 19.36
N ASP A 443 -16.28 -10.41 20.67
CA ASP A 443 -17.15 -9.86 21.75
C ASP A 443 -17.39 -8.35 21.61
N LYS A 444 -16.60 -7.68 20.78
CA LYS A 444 -16.78 -6.26 20.44
C LYS A 444 -17.99 -6.01 19.53
N VAL A 445 -18.49 -7.05 18.85
CA VAL A 445 -19.78 -7.03 18.12
C VAL A 445 -20.88 -7.27 19.15
N ASP A 446 -21.18 -6.24 19.93
CA ASP A 446 -22.20 -6.27 20.97
C ASP A 446 -23.58 -5.88 20.42
N ASP A 447 -24.61 -5.91 21.28
CA ASP A 447 -25.97 -5.50 20.91
C ASP A 447 -26.02 -4.04 20.42
N THR A 448 -25.11 -3.18 20.91
CA THR A 448 -24.95 -1.79 20.45
C THR A 448 -24.53 -1.75 18.99
N TYR A 449 -23.54 -2.55 18.60
CA TYR A 449 -23.13 -2.68 17.20
C TYR A 449 -24.20 -3.34 16.34
N LEU A 450 -24.94 -4.34 16.84
CA LEU A 450 -26.00 -4.98 16.06
C LEU A 450 -27.17 -4.04 15.73
N SER A 451 -27.39 -3.00 16.53
CA SER A 451 -28.41 -1.98 16.25
C SER A 451 -28.17 -1.19 14.96
N ILE A 452 -26.93 -1.17 14.43
CA ILE A 452 -26.64 -0.48 13.16
C ILE A 452 -27.33 -1.15 11.96
N TYR A 453 -27.72 -2.43 12.12
CA TYR A 453 -28.38 -3.18 11.08
C TYR A 453 -29.89 -2.92 11.00
N GLU A 454 -30.46 -2.26 12.01
CA GLU A 454 -31.89 -1.93 12.04
C GLU A 454 -32.23 -0.90 10.95
N GLY A 455 -33.32 -1.16 10.22
CA GLY A 455 -33.82 -0.33 9.14
C GLY A 455 -33.12 -0.51 7.79
N LEU A 456 -32.10 -1.37 7.70
CA LEU A 456 -31.34 -1.59 6.46
C LEU A 456 -32.07 -2.48 5.45
N SER A 457 -31.80 -2.23 4.18
CA SER A 457 -32.21 -2.98 3.00
C SER A 457 -31.02 -3.61 2.27
N LEU A 458 -31.28 -4.41 1.24
CA LEU A 458 -30.24 -5.08 0.43
C LEU A 458 -29.25 -4.12 -0.26
N GLU A 459 -29.66 -2.89 -0.50
CA GLU A 459 -28.86 -1.88 -1.22
C GLU A 459 -27.97 -1.04 -0.30
N ASP A 460 -28.14 -1.18 1.03
CA ASP A 460 -27.46 -0.33 2.00
C ASP A 460 -26.02 -0.80 2.29
N GLU A 461 -25.24 0.14 2.85
CA GLU A 461 -23.85 -0.06 3.25
C GLU A 461 -23.71 0.05 4.78
N VAL A 462 -22.87 -0.81 5.36
CA VAL A 462 -22.59 -0.88 6.80
C VAL A 462 -21.10 -0.94 7.04
N ASP A 463 -20.59 -0.16 7.98
CA ASP A 463 -19.18 -0.22 8.34
C ASP A 463 -18.89 -1.40 9.25
N ALA A 464 -17.81 -2.14 8.96
CA ALA A 464 -17.38 -3.23 9.83
C ALA A 464 -16.89 -2.68 11.18
N LEU A 465 -16.74 -3.53 12.18
CA LEU A 465 -16.02 -3.14 13.38
C LEU A 465 -14.52 -3.38 13.18
N SER A 466 -13.72 -2.33 13.41
CA SER A 466 -12.27 -2.43 13.44
C SER A 466 -11.87 -3.39 14.54
N SER A 467 -10.98 -4.34 14.23
CA SER A 467 -10.61 -5.44 15.12
C SER A 467 -11.65 -6.57 15.32
N ALA A 468 -12.80 -6.54 14.64
CA ALA A 468 -13.75 -7.66 14.59
C ALA A 468 -14.34 -7.82 13.17
N THR A 469 -13.51 -7.58 12.14
CA THR A 469 -13.93 -7.54 10.73
C THR A 469 -14.49 -8.87 10.25
N PHE A 470 -13.95 -10.00 10.71
CA PHE A 470 -14.46 -11.33 10.34
C PHE A 470 -15.87 -11.56 10.89
N THR A 471 -16.07 -11.27 12.17
CA THR A 471 -17.37 -11.33 12.86
C THR A 471 -18.37 -10.38 12.22
N SER A 472 -17.95 -9.16 11.91
CA SER A 472 -18.77 -8.15 11.24
C SER A 472 -19.25 -8.64 9.86
N LYS A 473 -18.33 -9.18 9.04
CA LYS A 473 -18.68 -9.78 7.74
C LYS A 473 -19.54 -11.03 7.86
N SER A 474 -19.39 -11.80 8.94
CA SER A 474 -20.26 -12.94 9.26
C SER A 474 -21.70 -12.49 9.57
N VAL A 475 -21.87 -11.39 10.31
CA VAL A 475 -23.18 -10.78 10.56
C VAL A 475 -23.82 -10.29 9.26
N VAL A 476 -23.06 -9.56 8.42
CA VAL A 476 -23.59 -9.07 7.13
C VAL A 476 -23.96 -10.23 6.21
N ALA A 477 -23.15 -11.30 6.17
CA ALA A 477 -23.47 -12.51 5.42
C ALA A 477 -24.81 -13.11 5.86
N ALA A 478 -25.05 -13.21 7.16
CA ALA A 478 -26.31 -13.71 7.71
C ALA A 478 -27.51 -12.80 7.38
N VAL A 479 -27.35 -11.48 7.53
CA VAL A 479 -28.38 -10.47 7.20
C VAL A 479 -28.69 -10.47 5.70
N SER A 480 -27.68 -10.55 4.85
CA SER A 480 -27.84 -10.59 3.40
C SER A 480 -28.66 -11.80 2.95
N LEU A 481 -28.41 -12.98 3.54
CA LEU A 481 -29.12 -14.20 3.23
C LEU A 481 -30.57 -14.16 3.71
N ALA A 482 -30.82 -13.62 4.91
CA ALA A 482 -32.17 -13.46 5.44
C ALA A 482 -32.99 -12.48 4.58
N LEU A 483 -32.41 -11.35 4.16
CA LEU A 483 -33.08 -10.38 3.28
C LEU A 483 -33.33 -10.94 1.88
N GLN A 484 -32.40 -11.72 1.31
CA GLN A 484 -32.61 -12.40 0.03
C GLN A 484 -33.76 -13.42 0.08
N GLU A 485 -33.92 -14.12 1.20
CA GLU A 485 -35.00 -15.09 1.37
C GLU A 485 -36.34 -14.41 1.68
N ALA A 486 -36.35 -13.30 2.42
CA ALA A 486 -37.53 -12.48 2.66
C ALA A 486 -38.02 -11.72 1.40
N GLY A 487 -37.15 -11.54 0.41
CA GLY A 487 -37.47 -10.92 -0.88
C GLY A 487 -37.97 -11.89 -1.96
N LYS A 488 -37.96 -13.21 -1.71
CA LYS A 488 -38.56 -14.24 -2.57
C LYS A 488 -40.02 -14.47 -2.18
#